data_AF-M7TKS5-F1
#
_entry.id   AF-M7TKS5-F1
#
_cell.length_a   1.000
_cell.length_b   1.000
_cell.length_c   1.000
_cell.angle_alpha   90.00
_cell.angle_beta   90.00
_cell.angle_gamma   90.00
#
_symmetry.space_group_name_H-M   'P 1'
#
loop_
_entity.id
_entity.type
_entity.pdbx_description
1 polymer ?
#
loop_
_entity_poly.entity_id
_entity_poly.type
_entity_poly.pdbx_seq_one_letter_code
_entity_poly.pdbx_strand_id
1 'polypeptide(L)'
;MSKVGGPRITEEIQTSTRVDLNRALNELIEPVQTLCFEVAKREMPACPDWTSVMLYPQILALFSQMGAIRKKYYPVLYWMAYYLNSEVAQVNAARHEAAELVRPVLEARQADYATRGAGVEKHDDFILWIMDNYRANGKTVTPDETVQNIFIVLFASMHGTSFIALQSLFGLIGTPGALAEIRGEIDHVVKKEPSGSPVWTRHMLGELKIMDSFMKETLRMKPFQ
;
A
#
# COMPACT_ATOMS: atom_id res chain seq x y z
N MET A 1 -21.51 -4.36 -15.08
CA MET A 1 -20.61 -4.39 -13.88
C MET A 1 -19.78 -3.11 -13.70
N SER A 2 -19.62 -2.23 -14.69
CA SER A 2 -18.82 -0.99 -14.55
C SER A 2 -19.42 0.02 -13.56
N LYS A 3 -20.74 0.07 -13.40
CA LYS A 3 -21.41 1.09 -12.58
C LYS A 3 -21.53 0.78 -11.07
N VAL A 4 -21.37 -0.48 -10.67
CA VAL A 4 -21.47 -0.93 -9.25
C VAL A 4 -20.26 -1.78 -8.84
N GLY A 5 -19.27 -1.88 -9.72
CA GLY A 5 -18.12 -2.75 -9.56
C GLY A 5 -17.14 -2.22 -8.54
N GLY A 6 -17.00 -2.95 -7.44
CA GLY A 6 -15.81 -2.87 -6.60
C GLY A 6 -14.53 -3.06 -7.43
N PRO A 7 -13.40 -2.63 -6.89
CA PRO A 7 -12.27 -2.34 -7.74
C PRO A 7 -11.68 -3.67 -8.24
N ARG A 8 -11.51 -3.76 -9.56
CA ARG A 8 -11.08 -4.99 -10.24
C ARG A 8 -9.57 -5.06 -10.26
N ILE A 9 -9.01 -6.19 -9.82
CA ILE A 9 -7.59 -6.47 -10.04
C ILE A 9 -7.40 -6.67 -11.54
N THR A 10 -6.76 -5.71 -12.19
CA THR A 10 -6.41 -5.79 -13.61
C THR A 10 -4.96 -6.24 -13.79
N GLU A 11 -4.59 -6.63 -15.01
CA GLU A 11 -3.22 -7.04 -15.34
C GLU A 11 -2.23 -5.88 -15.16
N GLU A 12 -2.67 -4.64 -15.41
CA GLU A 12 -1.88 -3.43 -15.20
C GLU A 12 -1.48 -3.29 -13.74
N ILE A 13 -2.42 -3.50 -12.80
CA ILE A 13 -2.12 -3.46 -11.35
C ILE A 13 -1.16 -4.58 -10.97
N GLN A 14 -1.40 -5.80 -11.45
CA GLN A 14 -0.53 -6.93 -11.12
C GLN A 14 0.91 -6.69 -11.60
N THR A 15 1.06 -6.06 -12.77
CA THR A 15 2.36 -5.72 -13.35
C THR A 15 3.05 -4.63 -12.55
N SER A 16 2.35 -3.50 -12.30
CA SER A 16 2.90 -2.39 -11.49
C SER A 16 3.31 -2.85 -10.09
N THR A 17 2.52 -3.71 -9.44
CA THR A 17 2.83 -4.17 -8.07
C THR A 17 3.93 -5.23 -8.04
N ARG A 18 4.02 -6.15 -9.02
CA ARG A 18 5.00 -7.25 -8.96
C ARG A 18 6.35 -6.89 -9.57
N VAL A 19 6.36 -6.10 -10.64
CA VAL A 19 7.57 -5.84 -11.43
C VAL A 19 8.14 -4.49 -11.06
N ASP A 20 7.35 -3.42 -11.23
CA ASP A 20 7.85 -2.07 -11.09
C ASP A 20 8.18 -1.72 -9.63
N LEU A 21 7.29 -2.09 -8.69
CA LEU A 21 7.55 -1.91 -7.26
C LEU A 21 8.84 -2.60 -6.81
N ASN A 22 9.03 -3.87 -7.18
CA ASN A 22 10.21 -4.64 -6.77
C ASN A 22 11.53 -4.08 -7.34
N ARG A 23 11.47 -3.49 -8.54
CA ARG A 23 12.61 -2.78 -9.15
C ARG A 23 12.92 -1.50 -8.38
N ALA A 24 11.90 -0.69 -8.11
CA ALA A 24 12.01 0.62 -7.48
C ALA A 24 12.32 0.58 -5.98
N LEU A 25 12.20 -0.57 -5.32
CA LEU A 25 12.44 -0.70 -3.87
C LEU A 25 13.74 -0.05 -3.41
N ASN A 26 14.83 -0.17 -4.16
CA ASN A 26 16.12 0.42 -3.79
C ASN A 26 16.08 1.94 -3.68
N GLU A 27 15.33 2.61 -4.56
CA GLU A 27 15.21 4.06 -4.62
C GLU A 27 14.12 4.57 -3.66
N LEU A 28 13.12 3.72 -3.38
CA LEU A 28 12.00 4.06 -2.51
C LEU A 28 12.30 3.90 -1.01
N ILE A 29 13.28 3.06 -0.62
CA ILE A 29 13.54 2.76 0.80
C ILE A 29 13.86 4.03 1.60
N GLU A 30 14.81 4.85 1.16
CA GLU A 30 15.24 6.04 1.89
C GLU A 30 14.12 7.09 2.09
N PRO A 31 13.40 7.53 1.04
CA PRO A 31 12.33 8.51 1.21
C PRO A 31 11.15 7.95 2.03
N VAL A 32 10.79 6.68 1.84
CA VAL A 32 9.73 6.03 2.63
C VAL A 32 10.16 5.89 4.09
N GLN A 33 11.41 5.50 4.36
CA GLN A 33 11.94 5.40 5.72
C GLN A 33 11.86 6.75 6.44
N THR A 34 12.28 7.82 5.77
CA THR A 34 12.23 9.18 6.32
C THR A 34 10.81 9.57 6.68
N LEU A 35 9.87 9.40 5.75
CA LEU A 35 8.46 9.70 5.96
C LEU A 35 7.83 8.85 7.08
N CYS A 36 8.13 7.55 7.12
CA CYS A 36 7.66 6.66 8.19
C CYS A 36 8.19 7.10 9.56
N PHE A 37 9.46 7.50 9.67
CA PHE A 37 10.01 7.98 10.94
C PHE A 37 9.44 9.34 11.36
N GLU A 38 9.20 10.26 10.42
CA GLU A 38 8.55 11.54 10.70
C GLU A 38 7.11 11.33 11.17
N VAL A 39 6.35 10.50 10.47
CA VAL A 39 4.97 10.15 10.85
C VAL A 39 4.96 9.40 12.18
N ALA A 40 5.85 8.43 12.39
CA ALA A 40 5.95 7.73 13.66
C ALA A 40 6.27 8.68 14.82
N LYS A 41 7.16 9.66 14.64
CA LYS A 41 7.42 10.67 15.68
C LYS A 41 6.22 11.56 15.97
N ARG A 42 5.43 11.88 14.93
CA ARG A 42 4.23 12.72 15.06
C ARG A 42 3.06 11.98 15.68
N GLU A 43 2.80 10.75 15.24
CA GLU A 43 1.64 9.93 15.62
C GLU A 43 1.92 9.06 16.86
N MET A 44 3.18 8.71 17.12
CA MET A 44 3.66 7.96 18.29
C MET A 44 4.65 8.80 19.13
N PRO A 45 4.26 9.98 19.64
CA PRO A 45 5.11 10.74 20.55
C PRO A 45 5.32 9.95 21.86
N ALA A 46 6.37 10.27 22.62
CA ALA A 46 6.58 9.71 23.95
C ALA A 46 5.41 10.12 24.88
N CYS A 47 4.45 9.21 25.06
CA CYS A 47 3.20 9.47 25.78
C CYS A 47 2.86 8.28 26.71
N PRO A 48 2.43 8.51 27.96
CA PRO A 48 1.99 7.44 28.86
C PRO A 48 0.72 6.70 28.41
N ASP A 49 -0.18 7.37 27.69
CA ASP A 49 -1.47 6.81 27.26
C ASP A 49 -1.61 6.82 25.72
N TRP A 50 -1.66 5.62 25.16
CA TRP A 50 -1.75 5.37 23.73
C TRP A 50 -3.15 5.72 23.19
N THR A 51 -3.23 6.52 22.11
CA THR A 51 -4.51 6.78 21.42
C THR A 51 -4.45 6.29 19.98
N SER A 52 -5.47 5.53 19.56
CA SER A 52 -5.53 4.90 18.24
C SER A 52 -6.10 5.87 17.19
N VAL A 53 -5.29 6.26 16.20
CA VAL A 53 -5.77 6.98 15.02
C VAL A 53 -6.36 5.97 14.03
N MET A 54 -7.68 6.04 13.87
CA MET A 54 -8.48 5.00 13.19
C MET A 54 -8.82 5.41 11.74
N LEU A 55 -7.89 5.16 10.81
CA LEU A 55 -8.19 5.11 9.35
C LEU A 55 -8.96 3.82 8.98
N TYR A 56 -8.82 2.80 9.83
CA TYR A 56 -9.33 1.44 9.63
C TYR A 56 -10.86 1.33 9.49
N PRO A 57 -11.70 2.04 10.28
CA PRO A 57 -13.16 1.91 10.19
C PRO A 57 -13.73 2.45 8.88
N GLN A 58 -13.14 3.50 8.31
CA GLN A 58 -13.61 4.13 7.09
C GLN A 58 -13.41 3.20 5.88
N ILE A 59 -12.26 2.53 5.82
CA ILE A 59 -11.93 1.62 4.73
C ILE A 59 -12.69 0.29 4.91
N LEU A 60 -12.80 -0.24 6.13
CA LEU A 60 -13.67 -1.39 6.41
C LEU A 60 -15.14 -1.13 6.06
N ALA A 61 -15.66 0.05 6.36
CA ALA A 61 -17.01 0.43 5.98
C ALA A 61 -17.17 0.38 4.45
N LEU A 62 -16.23 0.96 3.70
CA LEU A 62 -16.23 0.93 2.24
C LEU A 62 -16.33 -0.51 1.68
N PHE A 63 -15.46 -1.41 2.15
CA PHE A 63 -15.39 -2.79 1.62
C PHE A 63 -16.52 -3.70 2.13
N SER A 64 -16.96 -3.55 3.38
CA SER A 64 -18.10 -4.31 3.92
C SER A 64 -19.40 -3.98 3.19
N GLN A 65 -19.60 -2.72 2.83
CA GLN A 65 -20.75 -2.26 2.04
C GLN A 65 -20.77 -2.88 0.65
N MET A 66 -19.61 -3.01 -0.02
CA MET A 66 -19.52 -3.73 -1.29
C MET A 66 -19.86 -5.22 -1.17
N GLY A 67 -19.41 -5.88 -0.09
CA GLY A 67 -19.75 -7.26 0.20
C GLY A 67 -21.25 -7.46 0.41
N ALA A 68 -21.91 -6.52 1.09
CA ALA A 68 -23.35 -6.55 1.33
C ALA A 68 -24.16 -6.47 0.03
N ILE A 69 -23.76 -5.63 -0.93
CA ILE A 69 -24.41 -5.53 -2.24
C ILE A 69 -24.31 -6.84 -3.01
N ARG A 70 -23.14 -7.50 -2.97
CA ARG A 70 -22.94 -8.79 -3.66
C ARG A 70 -23.84 -9.89 -3.11
N LYS A 71 -24.14 -9.88 -1.81
CA LYS A 71 -25.05 -10.83 -1.15
C LYS A 71 -26.53 -10.50 -1.40
N LYS A 72 -26.88 -9.22 -1.49
CA LYS A 72 -28.27 -8.73 -1.58
C LYS A 72 -28.86 -8.79 -2.98
N TYR A 73 -28.05 -8.67 -4.03
CA TYR A 73 -28.52 -8.59 -5.41
C TYR A 73 -27.94 -9.70 -6.29
N TYR A 74 -28.76 -10.30 -7.16
CA TYR A 74 -28.29 -11.17 -8.24
C TYR A 74 -27.44 -10.35 -9.24
N PRO A 75 -26.41 -10.91 -9.90
CA PRO A 75 -25.48 -10.13 -10.72
C PRO A 75 -26.10 -9.24 -11.81
N VAL A 76 -27.23 -9.66 -12.39
CA VAL A 76 -27.98 -8.89 -13.40
C VAL A 76 -28.68 -7.68 -12.79
N LEU A 77 -28.96 -7.71 -11.49
CA LEU A 77 -29.68 -6.68 -10.73
C LEU A 77 -28.77 -5.65 -10.07
N TYR A 78 -27.45 -5.77 -10.22
CA TYR A 78 -26.52 -4.81 -9.60
C TYR A 78 -26.73 -3.37 -10.04
N TRP A 79 -27.23 -3.11 -11.25
CA TRP A 79 -27.52 -1.73 -11.67
C TRP A 79 -28.56 -1.06 -10.77
N MET A 80 -29.51 -1.81 -10.18
CA MET A 80 -30.46 -1.26 -9.23
C MET A 80 -29.79 -0.92 -7.90
N ALA A 81 -28.74 -1.63 -7.52
CA ALA A 81 -28.03 -1.37 -6.28
C ALA A 81 -27.38 0.02 -6.26
N TYR A 82 -27.04 0.57 -7.43
CA TYR A 82 -26.56 1.95 -7.60
C TYR A 82 -27.57 2.98 -7.12
N TYR A 83 -28.86 2.76 -7.39
CA TYR A 83 -29.92 3.71 -7.08
C TYR A 83 -30.60 3.44 -5.73
N LEU A 84 -30.58 2.18 -5.28
CA LEU A 84 -31.34 1.74 -4.10
C LEU A 84 -30.53 1.70 -2.80
N ASN A 85 -29.20 1.79 -2.86
CA ASN A 85 -28.35 1.70 -1.66
C ASN A 85 -27.54 2.99 -1.52
N SER A 86 -27.75 3.70 -0.41
CA SER A 86 -27.05 4.95 -0.10
C SER A 86 -25.54 4.74 0.08
N GLU A 87 -25.12 3.49 0.30
CA GLU A 87 -23.74 3.12 0.55
C GLU A 87 -22.94 3.04 -0.75
N VAL A 88 -23.59 2.71 -1.88
CA VAL A 88 -22.98 2.86 -3.21
C VAL A 88 -22.75 4.34 -3.52
N ALA A 89 -23.70 5.20 -3.16
CA ALA A 89 -23.55 6.64 -3.34
C ALA A 89 -22.39 7.20 -2.51
N GLN A 90 -22.22 6.76 -1.26
CA GLN A 90 -21.08 7.15 -0.40
C GLN A 90 -19.74 6.68 -0.97
N VAL A 91 -19.64 5.42 -1.43
CA VAL A 91 -18.43 4.88 -2.06
C VAL A 91 -18.07 5.69 -3.31
N ASN A 92 -19.06 6.01 -4.15
CA ASN A 92 -18.83 6.77 -5.38
C ASN A 92 -18.45 8.23 -5.08
N ALA A 93 -19.05 8.85 -4.06
CA ALA A 93 -18.67 10.19 -3.61
C ALA A 93 -17.21 10.24 -3.14
N ALA A 94 -16.79 9.27 -2.30
CA ALA A 94 -15.40 9.17 -1.83
C ALA A 94 -14.42 8.91 -2.98
N ARG A 95 -14.80 8.07 -3.96
CA ARG A 95 -13.99 7.85 -5.16
C ARG A 95 -13.86 9.12 -6.00
N HIS A 96 -14.94 9.86 -6.18
CA HIS A 96 -14.93 11.11 -6.94
C HIS A 96 -14.07 12.18 -6.25
N GLU A 97 -14.21 12.35 -4.94
CA GLU A 97 -13.38 13.26 -4.16
C GLU A 97 -11.89 12.92 -4.28
N ALA A 98 -11.53 11.64 -4.13
CA ALA A 98 -10.16 11.19 -4.35
C ALA A 98 -9.68 11.40 -5.79
N ALA A 99 -10.57 11.26 -6.79
CA ALA A 99 -10.24 11.50 -8.19
C ALA A 99 -9.89 12.97 -8.44
N GLU A 100 -10.62 13.90 -7.83
CA GLU A 100 -10.29 15.34 -7.90
C GLU A 100 -8.95 15.67 -7.26
N LEU A 101 -8.54 14.96 -6.20
CA LEU A 101 -7.23 15.15 -5.58
C LEU A 101 -6.08 14.69 -6.48
N VAL A 102 -6.25 13.56 -7.19
CA VAL A 102 -5.21 12.99 -8.06
C VAL A 102 -5.20 13.64 -9.44
N ARG A 103 -6.34 14.17 -9.91
CA ARG A 103 -6.52 14.82 -11.21
C ARG A 103 -5.41 15.80 -11.58
N PRO A 104 -5.07 16.84 -10.77
CA PRO A 104 -4.08 17.83 -11.18
C PRO A 104 -2.68 17.21 -11.38
N VAL A 105 -2.32 16.21 -10.57
CA VAL A 105 -1.04 15.50 -10.69
C VAL A 105 -1.02 14.65 -11.96
N LEU A 106 -2.10 13.93 -12.24
CA LEU A 106 -2.21 13.07 -13.41
C LEU A 106 -2.20 13.88 -14.71
N GLU A 107 -3.02 14.94 -14.78
CA GLU A 107 -3.14 15.79 -15.97
C GLU A 107 -1.83 16.53 -16.25
N ALA A 108 -1.14 17.04 -15.22
CA ALA A 108 0.18 17.67 -15.39
C ALA A 108 1.20 16.69 -15.98
N ARG A 109 1.25 15.45 -15.48
CA ARG A 109 2.19 14.42 -15.99
C ARG A 109 1.85 13.98 -17.41
N GLN A 110 0.56 13.89 -17.74
CA GLN A 110 0.12 13.59 -19.11
C GLN A 110 0.50 14.71 -20.09
N ALA A 111 0.35 15.97 -19.69
CA ALA A 111 0.74 17.12 -20.49
C ALA A 111 2.26 17.22 -20.69
N ASP A 112 3.04 16.99 -19.63
CA ASP A 112 4.51 16.96 -19.71
C ASP A 112 5.00 15.85 -20.66
N TYR A 113 4.39 14.67 -20.60
CA TYR A 113 4.69 13.59 -21.52
C TYR A 113 4.33 13.93 -22.98
N ALA A 114 3.16 14.53 -23.22
CA ALA A 114 2.74 14.92 -24.57
C ALA A 114 3.67 15.96 -25.21
N THR A 115 4.25 16.85 -24.40
CA THR A 115 5.13 17.92 -24.88
C THR A 115 6.59 17.50 -25.04
N ARG A 116 7.09 16.59 -24.21
CA ARG A 116 8.52 16.27 -24.15
C ARG A 116 8.87 14.79 -24.40
N GLY A 117 7.86 13.94 -24.57
CA GLY A 117 8.01 12.50 -24.78
C GLY A 117 8.51 11.73 -23.55
N ALA A 118 8.86 10.45 -23.75
CA ALA A 118 9.28 9.53 -22.69
C ALA A 118 10.60 9.89 -21.99
N GLY A 119 11.35 10.89 -22.48
CA GLY A 119 12.62 11.31 -21.89
C GLY A 119 12.52 12.14 -20.61
N VAL A 120 11.30 12.46 -20.15
CA VAL A 120 11.05 13.41 -19.04
C VAL A 120 10.47 12.79 -17.78
N GLU A 121 10.02 11.54 -17.81
CA GLU A 121 9.40 10.92 -16.63
C GLU A 121 10.44 10.59 -15.55
N LYS A 122 10.65 11.55 -14.66
CA LYS A 122 11.55 11.48 -13.50
C LYS A 122 10.89 10.86 -12.26
N HIS A 123 9.58 10.65 -12.30
CA HIS A 123 8.78 10.27 -11.13
C HIS A 123 8.66 8.75 -11.02
N ASP A 124 9.64 8.06 -10.42
CA ASP A 124 9.56 6.61 -10.19
C ASP A 124 8.58 6.28 -9.04
N ASP A 125 7.29 6.38 -9.34
CA ASP A 125 6.21 6.15 -8.39
C ASP A 125 5.02 5.39 -9.01
N PHE A 126 4.09 4.99 -8.15
CA PHE A 126 2.96 4.15 -8.55
C PHE A 126 2.05 4.80 -9.60
N ILE A 127 1.92 6.14 -9.61
CA ILE A 127 1.10 6.83 -10.62
C ILE A 127 1.78 6.71 -11.98
N LEU A 128 3.10 6.86 -12.05
CA LEU A 128 3.85 6.64 -13.29
C LEU A 128 3.70 5.20 -13.79
N TRP A 129 3.86 4.19 -12.91
CA TRP A 129 3.76 2.79 -13.34
C TRP A 129 2.37 2.44 -13.88
N ILE A 130 1.30 3.01 -13.31
CA ILE A 130 -0.05 2.86 -13.86
C ILE A 130 -0.12 3.51 -15.26
N MET A 131 0.39 4.74 -15.40
CA MET A 131 0.36 5.46 -16.68
C MET A 131 1.09 4.66 -17.77
N ASP A 132 2.27 4.12 -17.48
CA ASP A 132 3.05 3.34 -18.43
C ASP A 132 2.39 2.02 -18.81
N ASN A 133 1.79 1.31 -17.85
CA ASN A 133 1.06 0.08 -18.15
C ASN A 133 -0.18 0.32 -19.02
N TYR A 134 -0.92 1.42 -18.79
CA TYR A 134 -2.03 1.79 -19.66
C TYR A 134 -1.55 2.17 -21.07
N ARG A 135 -0.44 2.92 -21.18
CA ARG A 135 0.15 3.32 -22.46
C ARG A 135 0.66 2.13 -23.27
N ALA A 136 1.29 1.15 -22.62
CA ALA A 136 1.74 -0.09 -23.26
C ALA A 136 0.57 -0.83 -23.93
N ASN A 137 -0.64 -0.67 -23.41
CA ASN A 137 -1.88 -1.21 -23.95
C ASN A 137 -2.63 -0.25 -24.90
N GLY A 138 -2.00 0.86 -25.31
CA GLY A 138 -2.58 1.86 -26.21
C GLY A 138 -3.71 2.68 -25.60
N LYS A 139 -3.77 2.79 -24.26
CA LYS A 139 -4.82 3.50 -23.53
C LYS A 139 -4.24 4.67 -22.74
N THR A 140 -5.10 5.65 -22.44
CA THR A 140 -4.81 6.72 -21.49
C THR A 140 -5.62 6.50 -20.23
N VAL A 141 -4.95 6.51 -19.07
CA VAL A 141 -5.61 6.33 -17.77
C VAL A 141 -6.37 7.59 -17.36
N THR A 142 -7.57 7.41 -16.80
CA THR A 142 -8.39 8.49 -16.23
C THR A 142 -8.16 8.66 -14.72
N PRO A 143 -8.47 9.82 -14.11
CA PRO A 143 -8.35 10.01 -12.66
C PRO A 143 -9.11 8.96 -11.83
N ASP A 144 -10.34 8.61 -12.24
CA ASP A 144 -11.15 7.58 -11.59
C ASP A 144 -10.52 6.18 -11.65
N GLU A 145 -9.85 5.84 -12.76
CA GLU A 145 -9.11 4.59 -12.91
C GLU A 145 -7.84 4.60 -12.04
N THR A 146 -7.09 5.69 -12.03
CA THR A 146 -5.90 5.85 -11.18
C THR A 146 -6.26 5.66 -9.71
N VAL A 147 -7.32 6.32 -9.22
CA VAL A 147 -7.81 6.16 -7.85
C VAL A 147 -8.29 4.73 -7.58
N GLN A 148 -8.99 4.11 -8.53
CA GLN A 148 -9.39 2.71 -8.39
C GLN A 148 -8.18 1.79 -8.20
N ASN A 149 -7.13 1.97 -9.01
CA ASN A 149 -5.89 1.19 -8.93
C ASN A 149 -5.18 1.42 -7.59
N ILE A 150 -5.11 2.67 -7.13
CA ILE A 150 -4.56 3.03 -5.80
C ILE A 150 -5.34 2.34 -4.68
N PHE A 151 -6.67 2.39 -4.70
CA PHE A 151 -7.50 1.77 -3.66
C PHE A 151 -7.33 0.25 -3.58
N ILE A 152 -7.11 -0.43 -4.70
CA ILE A 152 -6.85 -1.88 -4.72
C ILE A 152 -5.54 -2.19 -4.00
N VAL A 153 -4.49 -1.46 -4.34
CA VAL A 153 -3.17 -1.67 -3.74
C VAL A 153 -3.20 -1.32 -2.25
N LEU A 154 -3.80 -0.20 -1.87
CA LEU A 154 -3.96 0.19 -0.47
C LEU A 154 -4.72 -0.88 0.33
N PHE A 155 -5.83 -1.39 -0.20
CA PHE A 155 -6.59 -2.45 0.45
C PHE A 155 -5.79 -3.75 0.59
N ALA A 156 -5.11 -4.16 -0.48
CA ALA A 156 -4.27 -5.35 -0.45
C ALA A 156 -3.12 -5.22 0.57
N SER A 157 -2.54 -4.02 0.72
CA SER A 157 -1.47 -3.75 1.68
C SER A 157 -1.93 -3.62 3.13
N MET A 158 -3.22 -3.34 3.38
CA MET A 158 -3.70 -2.93 4.70
C MET A 158 -3.60 -4.02 5.76
N HIS A 159 -4.01 -5.24 5.40
CA HIS A 159 -4.11 -6.33 6.36
C HIS A 159 -2.76 -7.00 6.60
N GLY A 160 -1.95 -7.12 5.54
CA GLY A 160 -0.70 -7.88 5.54
C GLY A 160 0.32 -7.40 6.56
N THR A 161 0.92 -6.25 6.27
CA THR A 161 2.09 -5.72 6.98
C THR A 161 1.78 -5.38 8.44
N SER A 162 0.67 -4.70 8.71
CA SER A 162 0.29 -4.30 10.07
C SER A 162 0.03 -5.51 10.97
N PHE A 163 -0.67 -6.53 10.45
CA PHE A 163 -0.93 -7.75 11.21
C PHE A 163 0.35 -8.51 11.52
N ILE A 164 1.20 -8.78 10.52
CA ILE A 164 2.42 -9.54 10.78
C ILE A 164 3.39 -8.76 11.68
N ALA A 165 3.46 -7.44 11.55
CA ALA A 165 4.26 -6.59 12.43
C ALA A 165 3.77 -6.70 13.89
N LEU A 166 2.46 -6.58 14.12
CA LEU A 166 1.89 -6.70 15.46
C LEU A 166 2.08 -8.10 16.05
N GLN A 167 1.83 -9.14 15.25
CA GLN A 167 2.02 -10.52 15.69
C GLN A 167 3.48 -10.83 16.00
N SER A 168 4.41 -10.30 15.20
CA SER A 168 5.85 -10.44 15.43
C SER A 168 6.25 -9.70 16.70
N LEU A 169 5.75 -8.49 16.93
CA LEU A 169 6.01 -7.73 18.15
C LEU A 169 5.54 -8.48 19.40
N PHE A 170 4.31 -9.00 19.40
CA PHE A 170 3.82 -9.81 20.51
C PHE A 170 4.60 -11.12 20.69
N GLY A 171 5.02 -11.75 19.59
CA GLY A 171 5.89 -12.92 19.62
C GLY A 171 7.24 -12.64 20.28
N LEU A 172 7.83 -11.47 19.99
CA LEU A 172 9.10 -11.03 20.58
C LEU A 172 8.98 -10.79 22.08
N ILE A 173 7.89 -10.16 22.52
CA ILE A 173 7.63 -9.95 23.95
C ILE A 173 7.50 -11.28 24.69
N GLY A 174 6.87 -12.27 24.07
CA GLY A 174 6.72 -13.62 24.64
C GLY A 174 7.98 -14.50 24.56
N THR A 175 8.99 -14.10 23.78
CA THR A 175 10.19 -14.93 23.51
C THR A 175 11.48 -14.12 23.71
N PRO A 176 11.92 -13.87 24.96
CA PRO A 176 13.08 -13.02 25.24
C PRO A 176 14.39 -13.49 24.59
N GLY A 177 14.57 -14.80 24.37
CA GLY A 177 15.73 -15.34 23.66
C GLY A 177 15.82 -14.87 22.21
N ALA A 178 14.71 -14.96 21.47
CA ALA A 178 14.63 -14.48 20.09
C ALA A 178 14.89 -12.97 19.98
N LEU A 179 14.39 -12.19 20.95
CA LEU A 179 14.65 -10.75 21.01
C LEU A 179 16.15 -10.43 21.17
N ALA A 180 16.87 -11.17 22.01
CA ALA A 180 18.31 -10.99 22.20
C ALA A 180 19.09 -11.34 20.93
N GLU A 181 18.73 -12.44 20.27
CA GLU A 181 19.36 -12.87 19.01
C GLU A 181 19.14 -11.85 17.88
N ILE A 182 17.90 -11.36 17.71
CA ILE A 182 17.57 -10.36 16.68
C ILE A 182 18.27 -9.03 16.94
N ARG A 183 18.36 -8.60 18.21
CA ARG A 183 19.16 -7.40 18.55
C ARG A 183 20.63 -7.57 18.21
N GLY A 184 21.20 -8.73 18.53
CA GLY A 184 22.58 -9.05 18.16
C GLY A 184 22.80 -9.03 16.65
N GLU A 185 21.85 -9.56 15.87
CA GLU A 185 21.88 -9.51 14.41
C GLU A 185 21.83 -8.07 13.88
N ILE A 186 20.89 -7.26 14.38
CA ILE A 186 20.75 -5.84 14.02
C ILE A 186 22.06 -5.09 14.29
N ASP A 187 22.63 -5.23 15.49
CA ASP A 187 23.87 -4.58 15.87
C ASP A 187 25.04 -5.01 14.96
N HIS A 188 25.09 -6.29 14.60
CA HIS A 188 26.13 -6.81 13.70
C HIS A 188 25.99 -6.24 12.28
N VAL A 189 24.78 -6.21 11.72
CA VAL A 189 24.52 -5.67 10.38
C VAL A 189 24.83 -4.17 10.33
N VAL A 190 24.41 -3.41 11.35
CA VAL A 190 24.67 -1.96 11.43
C VAL A 190 26.17 -1.68 11.55
N LYS A 191 26.92 -2.44 12.37
CA LYS A 191 28.38 -2.25 12.53
C LYS A 191 29.18 -2.61 11.28
N LYS A 192 28.67 -3.49 10.42
CA LYS A 192 29.34 -3.96 9.21
C LYS A 192 29.26 -2.92 8.07
N GLU A 193 28.33 -1.98 8.14
CA GLU A 193 28.16 -0.97 7.09
C GLU A 193 29.17 0.19 7.23
N PRO A 194 29.99 0.47 6.19
CA PRO A 194 31.04 1.50 6.27
C PRO A 194 30.53 2.94 6.43
N SER A 195 29.25 3.21 6.15
CA SER A 195 28.77 4.59 6.01
C SER A 195 28.41 5.28 7.33
N GLY A 196 28.21 4.55 8.43
CA GLY A 196 27.67 5.13 9.68
C GLY A 196 26.32 5.83 9.50
N SER A 197 25.68 5.68 8.33
CA SER A 197 24.42 6.31 7.99
C SER A 197 23.28 5.65 8.76
N PRO A 198 22.33 6.42 9.32
CA PRO A 198 21.14 5.87 9.96
C PRO A 198 20.13 5.28 8.96
N VAL A 199 20.45 5.27 7.67
CA VAL A 199 19.57 4.81 6.60
C VAL A 199 19.76 3.30 6.35
N TRP A 200 18.68 2.53 6.39
CA TRP A 200 18.71 1.12 6.07
C TRP A 200 18.80 0.94 4.55
N THR A 201 19.73 0.11 4.09
CA THR A 201 19.81 -0.27 2.66
C THR A 201 19.12 -1.61 2.42
N ARG A 202 18.73 -1.89 1.16
CA ARG A 202 18.21 -3.22 0.79
C ARG A 202 19.18 -4.35 1.13
N HIS A 203 20.49 -4.10 1.00
CA HIS A 203 21.50 -5.07 1.37
C HIS A 203 21.45 -5.38 2.87
N MET A 204 21.42 -4.36 3.72
CA MET A 204 21.32 -4.53 5.17
C MET A 204 20.06 -5.30 5.56
N LEU A 205 18.90 -4.96 4.97
CA LEU A 205 17.65 -5.67 5.23
C LEU A 205 17.73 -7.14 4.82
N GLY A 206 18.44 -7.46 3.72
CA GLY A 206 18.66 -8.83 3.27
C GLY A 206 19.57 -9.66 4.18
N GLU A 207 20.38 -9.03 5.03
CA GLU A 207 21.27 -9.70 5.98
C GLU A 207 20.58 -10.02 7.33
N LEU A 208 19.37 -9.49 7.58
CA LEU A 208 18.57 -9.75 8.79
C LEU A 208 17.85 -11.11 8.72
N LYS A 209 18.62 -12.20 8.62
CA LYS A 209 18.15 -13.57 8.38
C LYS A 209 17.39 -14.16 9.56
N ILE A 210 17.80 -13.87 10.78
CA ILE A 210 17.15 -14.32 12.02
C ILE A 210 15.82 -13.59 12.15
N MET A 211 15.80 -12.26 11.95
CA MET A 211 14.55 -11.50 11.96
C MET A 211 13.57 -11.98 10.88
N ASP A 212 14.05 -12.21 9.65
CA ASP A 212 13.23 -12.75 8.55
C ASP A 212 12.68 -14.15 8.88
N SER A 213 13.51 -15.03 9.44
CA SER A 213 13.09 -16.37 9.87
C SER A 213 12.04 -16.30 10.98
N PHE A 214 12.21 -15.40 11.94
CA PHE A 214 11.25 -15.20 13.04
C PHE A 214 9.90 -14.69 12.53
N MET A 215 9.89 -13.72 11.60
CA MET A 215 8.67 -13.22 10.98
C MET A 215 7.97 -14.32 10.17
N LYS A 216 8.71 -15.13 9.41
CA LYS A 216 8.17 -16.29 8.68
C LYS A 216 7.56 -17.32 9.62
N GLU A 217 8.21 -17.63 10.73
CA GLU A 217 7.68 -18.57 11.73
C GLU A 217 6.44 -18.01 12.42
N THR A 218 6.42 -16.71 12.72
CA THR A 218 5.23 -16.02 13.22
C THR A 218 4.07 -16.14 12.25
N LEU A 219 4.33 -15.96 10.95
CA LEU A 219 3.32 -16.11 9.90
C LEU A 219 2.85 -17.57 9.76
N ARG A 220 3.74 -18.55 9.90
CA ARG A 220 3.39 -19.99 9.87
C ARG A 220 2.47 -20.35 11.03
N MET A 221 2.74 -19.82 12.21
CA MET A 221 1.97 -20.08 13.43
C MET A 221 0.64 -19.31 13.46
N LYS A 222 0.63 -18.11 12.89
CA LYS A 222 -0.51 -17.20 12.86
C LYS A 222 -0.80 -16.76 11.42
N PRO A 223 -1.32 -17.67 10.58
CA PRO A 223 -1.62 -17.34 9.20
C PRO A 223 -2.73 -16.30 9.13
N PHE A 224 -2.74 -15.51 8.04
CA PHE A 224 -3.88 -14.65 7.72
C PHE A 224 -5.15 -15.49 7.58
N GLN A 225 -6.20 -15.13 8.32
CA GLN A 225 -7.56 -15.61 8.14
C GLN A 225 -8.42 -14.57 7.44
#